data_AF-A0A4S4BZR3-F1
#
_entry.id   AF-A0A4S4BZR3-F1
#
_cell.length_a   1.000
_cell.length_b   1.000
_cell.length_c   1.000
_cell.angle_alpha   90.00
_cell.angle_beta   90.00
_cell.angle_gamma   90.00
#
_symmetry.space_group_name_H-M   'P 1'
#
loop_
_entity.id
_entity.type
_entity.pdbx_description
1 polymer ?
#
loop_
_entity_poly.entity_id
_entity_poly.type
_entity_poly.pdbx_seq_one_letter_code
_entity_poly.pdbx_strand_id
1 'polypeptide(L)'
;MKYIKELTDGYFTIGPATMYTLIKKLQDQQLIKLFKDEHDRRKTYVATEEGRRVLQNDLKKRQEMVTHGNLVIQLSEVKNHNDS
;
A
#
# COMPACT_ATOMS: atom_id res chain seq x y z
N MET A 1 -13.86 -0.17 -5.84
CA MET A 1 -12.97 -0.10 -7.03
C MET A 1 -12.83 1.32 -7.55
N LYS A 2 -13.94 2.01 -7.90
CA LYS A 2 -13.93 3.43 -8.34
C LYS A 2 -13.09 4.33 -7.41
N TYR A 3 -13.29 4.22 -6.09
CA TYR A 3 -12.51 4.95 -5.10
C TYR A 3 -10.99 4.76 -5.20
N ILE A 4 -10.49 3.54 -5.42
CA ILE A 4 -9.03 3.27 -5.51
C ILE A 4 -8.45 3.91 -6.78
N LYS A 5 -9.20 3.84 -7.88
CA LYS A 5 -8.82 4.49 -9.14
C LYS A 5 -8.75 6.00 -8.95
N GLU A 6 -9.73 6.60 -8.30
CA GLU A 6 -9.77 8.04 -8.01
C GLU A 6 -8.66 8.47 -7.06
N LEU A 7 -8.43 7.71 -5.97
CA LEU A 7 -7.37 7.98 -5.00
C LEU A 7 -5.95 7.95 -5.60
N THR A 8 -5.76 7.18 -6.67
CA THR A 8 -4.46 7.00 -7.32
C THR A 8 -4.37 7.71 -8.67
N ASP A 9 -5.28 8.65 -8.96
CA ASP A 9 -5.34 9.39 -10.23
C ASP A 9 -5.28 8.48 -11.47
N GLY A 10 -5.91 7.31 -11.37
CA GLY A 10 -5.95 6.31 -12.43
C GLY A 10 -4.68 5.45 -12.57
N TYR A 11 -3.60 5.75 -11.86
CA TYR A 11 -2.35 4.99 -11.89
C TYR A 11 -2.55 3.52 -11.47
N PHE A 12 -3.47 3.28 -10.52
CA PHE A 12 -3.78 1.94 -10.07
C PHE A 12 -5.26 1.61 -10.17
N THR A 13 -5.57 0.49 -10.80
CA THR A 13 -6.94 -0.05 -10.89
C THR A 13 -6.97 -1.49 -10.44
N ILE A 14 -8.10 -1.89 -9.84
CA ILE A 14 -8.31 -3.26 -9.37
C ILE A 14 -9.70 -3.73 -9.78
N GLY A 15 -9.75 -4.91 -10.43
CA GLY A 15 -11.00 -5.57 -10.79
C GLY A 15 -11.67 -6.27 -9.60
N PRO A 16 -12.97 -6.61 -9.70
CA PRO A 16 -13.72 -7.19 -8.59
C PRO A 16 -13.11 -8.51 -8.11
N ALA A 17 -12.78 -9.42 -9.04
CA ALA A 17 -12.22 -10.73 -8.72
C ALA A 17 -10.90 -10.64 -7.92
N THR A 18 -9.99 -9.76 -8.35
CA THR A 18 -8.73 -9.50 -7.65
C THR A 18 -8.97 -8.90 -6.28
N MET A 19 -9.91 -7.95 -6.16
CA MET A 19 -10.25 -7.34 -4.88
C MET A 19 -10.73 -8.38 -3.86
N TYR A 20 -11.68 -9.25 -4.26
CA TYR A 20 -12.16 -10.32 -3.36
C TYR A 20 -11.06 -11.31 -2.99
N THR A 21 -10.17 -11.63 -3.93
CA THR A 21 -9.02 -12.50 -3.67
C THR A 21 -8.06 -11.88 -2.65
N LEU A 22 -7.75 -10.58 -2.77
CA LEU A 22 -6.89 -9.88 -1.83
C LEU A 22 -7.53 -9.77 -0.44
N ILE A 23 -8.83 -9.45 -0.36
CA ILE A 23 -9.56 -9.41 0.92
C ILE A 23 -9.47 -10.78 1.62
N LYS A 24 -9.74 -11.87 0.89
CA LYS A 24 -9.63 -13.22 1.45
C LYS A 24 -8.22 -13.50 1.96
N LYS A 25 -7.17 -13.22 1.16
CA LYS A 25 -5.77 -13.40 1.59
C LYS A 25 -5.42 -12.60 2.85
N LEU A 26 -5.85 -11.34 2.94
CA LEU A 26 -5.61 -10.49 4.11
C LEU A 26 -6.33 -11.02 5.36
N GLN A 27 -7.52 -11.59 5.20
CA GLN A 27 -8.24 -12.26 6.30
C GLN A 27 -7.58 -13.57 6.72
N ASP A 28 -7.18 -14.41 5.76
CA ASP A 28 -6.51 -15.69 6.02
C ASP A 28 -5.17 -15.46 6.76
N GLN A 29 -4.48 -14.34 6.45
CA GLN A 29 -3.28 -13.87 7.14
C GLN A 29 -3.57 -13.10 8.45
N GLN A 30 -4.84 -12.95 8.84
CA GLN A 30 -5.28 -12.23 10.04
C GLN A 30 -4.84 -10.75 10.09
N LEU A 31 -4.54 -10.14 8.94
CA LEU A 31 -4.17 -8.72 8.84
C LEU A 31 -5.41 -7.82 8.87
N ILE A 32 -6.56 -8.34 8.44
CA ILE A 32 -7.86 -7.66 8.58
C ILE A 32 -8.89 -8.62 9.16
N LYS A 33 -9.94 -8.07 9.76
CA LYS A 33 -11.10 -8.82 10.24
C LYS A 33 -12.41 -8.17 9.81
N LEU A 34 -13.46 -8.97 9.69
CA LEU A 34 -14.81 -8.46 9.42
C LEU A 34 -15.26 -7.59 10.60
N PHE A 35 -15.67 -6.37 10.29
CA PHE A 35 -16.35 -5.49 11.22
C PHE A 35 -17.82 -5.90 11.23
N LYS A 36 -18.31 -6.38 12.38
CA LYS A 36 -19.71 -6.71 12.56
C LYS A 36 -20.48 -5.42 12.82
N ASP A 37 -20.99 -4.82 11.75
CA ASP A 37 -22.04 -3.82 11.84
C ASP A 37 -23.35 -4.53 11.51
N GLU A 38 -24.26 -4.60 12.49
CA GLU A 38 -25.52 -5.34 12.38
C GLU A 38 -26.53 -4.64 11.45
N HIS A 39 -26.23 -3.40 11.01
CA HIS A 39 -27.14 -2.59 10.21
C HIS A 39 -26.78 -2.49 8.71
N ASP A 40 -25.60 -2.92 8.27
CA ASP A 40 -25.18 -2.80 6.86
C ASP A 40 -25.18 -4.17 6.14
N ARG A 41 -25.81 -4.22 4.95
CA ARG A 41 -25.70 -5.36 4.01
C ARG A 41 -24.28 -5.48 3.43
N ARG A 42 -23.46 -4.45 3.52
CA ARG A 42 -22.08 -4.43 3.02
C ARG A 42 -21.11 -4.93 4.08
N LYS A 43 -20.21 -5.83 3.67
CA LYS A 43 -19.11 -6.29 4.51
C LYS A 43 -18.07 -5.16 4.65
N THR A 44 -17.91 -4.68 5.88
CA THR A 44 -16.84 -3.75 6.25
C THR A 44 -15.71 -4.52 6.92
N TYR A 45 -14.47 -4.13 6.68
CA TYR A 45 -13.29 -4.77 7.27
C TYR A 45 -12.46 -3.73 7.99
N VAL A 46 -11.84 -4.14 9.09
CA VAL A 46 -10.90 -3.32 9.86
C VAL A 46 -9.56 -4.02 9.97
N ALA A 47 -8.47 -3.25 9.90
CA ALA A 47 -7.14 -3.77 10.16
C ALA A 47 -7.05 -4.30 11.60
N THR A 48 -6.41 -5.45 11.78
CA THR A 48 -6.02 -5.96 13.09
C THR A 48 -4.80 -5.21 13.61
N GLU A 49 -4.42 -5.45 14.86
CA GLU A 49 -3.19 -4.88 15.40
C GLU A 49 -1.96 -5.35 14.62
N GLU A 50 -1.91 -6.63 14.28
CA GLU A 50 -0.85 -7.18 13.43
C GLU A 50 -0.88 -6.56 12.02
N GLY A 51 -2.06 -6.38 11.43
CA GLY A 51 -2.21 -5.70 10.15
C GLY A 51 -1.66 -4.27 10.16
N ARG A 52 -1.90 -3.52 11.25
CA ARG A 52 -1.35 -2.17 11.43
C ARG A 52 0.17 -2.20 11.56
N ARG A 53 0.71 -3.13 12.34
CA ARG A 53 2.16 -3.30 12.52
C ARG A 53 2.86 -3.62 11.20
N VAL A 54 2.30 -4.54 10.41
CA VAL A 54 2.82 -4.90 9.09
C VAL A 54 2.79 -3.69 8.15
N LEU A 55 1.68 -2.95 8.12
CA LEU A 55 1.54 -1.75 7.29
C LEU A 55 2.56 -0.67 7.69
N GLN A 56 2.74 -0.40 8.97
CA GLN A 56 3.73 0.56 9.47
C GLN A 56 5.16 0.20 9.05
N ASN A 57 5.51 -1.08 9.14
CA ASN A 57 6.80 -1.57 8.69
C ASN A 57 6.99 -1.43 7.18
N ASP A 58 5.96 -1.71 6.37
CA ASP A 58 6.02 -1.54 4.91
C ASP A 58 6.19 -0.05 4.54
N LEU A 59 5.48 0.85 5.21
CA LEU A 59 5.63 2.30 5.03
C LEU A 59 7.05 2.76 5.35
N LYS A 60 7.61 2.31 6.48
CA LYS A 60 8.99 2.64 6.87
C LYS A 60 9.98 2.19 5.79
N LYS A 61 9.88 0.94 5.32
CA LYS A 61 10.75 0.42 4.26
C LYS A 61 10.63 1.21 2.96
N ARG A 62 9.41 1.59 2.56
CA ARG A 62 9.19 2.42 1.36
C ARG A 62 9.84 3.79 1.49
N GLN A 63 9.75 4.40 2.66
CA GLN A 63 10.39 5.68 2.90
C GLN A 63 11.92 5.58 2.80
N GLU A 64 12.50 4.54 3.39
CA GLU A 64 13.94 4.25 3.27
C GLU A 64 14.36 4.02 1.81
N MET A 65 13.57 3.27 1.03
CA MET A 65 13.85 3.06 -0.40
C MET A 65 13.85 4.37 -1.19
N VAL A 66 12.89 5.28 -0.93
CA VAL A 66 12.86 6.60 -1.57
C VAL A 66 14.08 7.42 -1.19
N THR A 67 14.47 7.43 0.09
CA THR A 67 15.68 8.13 0.56
C THR A 67 16.94 7.60 -0.12
N HIS A 68 17.12 6.28 -0.20
CA HIS A 68 18.26 5.67 -0.88
C HIS A 68 18.25 5.98 -2.39
N GLY A 69 17.08 5.92 -3.03
CA GLY A 69 16.93 6.25 -4.46
C GLY A 69 17.35 7.69 -4.76
N ASN A 70 16.87 8.65 -3.96
CA ASN A 70 17.23 10.06 -4.11
C ASN A 70 18.72 10.31 -3.89
N LEU A 71 19.33 9.65 -2.90
CA LEU A 71 20.77 9.77 -2.64
C LEU A 71 21.60 9.33 -3.86
N VAL A 72 21.25 8.19 -4.47
CA VAL A 72 21.96 7.68 -5.66
C VAL A 72 21.79 8.63 -6.85
N ILE A 73 20.58 9.15 -7.07
CA ILE A 73 20.31 10.13 -8.13
C ILE A 73 21.20 11.37 -7.95
N GLN A 74 21.22 11.96 -6.75
CA GLN A 74 22.03 13.15 -6.45
C GLN A 74 23.53 12.90 -6.66
N LEU A 75 24.06 11.76 -6.20
CA LEU A 75 25.46 11.40 -6.40
C LEU A 75 25.81 11.22 -7.88
N SER A 76 24.87 10.72 -8.69
CA SER A 76 25.07 10.57 -10.13
C SER A 76 25.11 11.91 -10.86
N GLU A 77 24.32 12.90 -10.43
CA GLU A 77 24.29 14.24 -11.02
C GLU A 77 25.58 15.03 -10.72
N VAL A 78 26.12 14.92 -9.50
CA VAL A 78 27.36 15.59 -9.09
C VAL A 78 28.58 15.05 -9.84
N LYS A 79 28.64 13.73 -10.10
CA LYS A 79 29.74 13.15 -10.90
C LYS A 79 29.75 13.66 -12.33
N ASN A 80 28.58 13.79 -12.95
CA ASN A 80 28.46 14.29 -14.33
C ASN A 80 28.89 15.76 -14.49
N HIS A 81 28.88 16.57 -13.42
CA HIS A 81 29.34 17.96 -13.46
C HIS A 81 30.84 18.15 -13.17
N ASN A 82 31.49 17.20 -12.50
CA ASN A 82 32.93 17.29 -12.17
C ASN A 82 33.84 16.58 -13.18
N ASP A 83 33.27 15.80 -14.10
CA ASP A 83 34.00 15.08 -15.17
C ASP A 83 33.91 15.80 -16.54
N SER A 84 33.42 17.05 -16.59
CA SER A 84 33.40 17.94 -17.76
C SER A 84 34.27 19.17 -17.53
#